data_AF-A0A7W1STN0-F1
#
_entry.id   AF-A0A7W1STN0-F1
#
_cell.length_a   1.000
_cell.length_b   1.000
_cell.length_c   1.000
_cell.angle_alpha   90.00
_cell.angle_beta   90.00
_cell.angle_gamma   90.00
#
_symmetry.space_group_name_H-M   'P 1'
#
loop_
_entity.id
_entity.type
_entity.pdbx_description
1 polymer ?
#
loop_
_entity_poly.entity_id
_entity_poly.type
_entity_poly.pdbx_seq_one_letter_code
_entity_poly.pdbx_strand_id
1 'polypeptide(L)' 'RSLWGNERTTFVIGPDGRVRRVLRAVKADAHDELVLGALRAGGREG' A
#
# COMPACT_ATOMS: atom_id res chain seq x y z
N ARG A 1 15.32 23.97 0.66
CA ARG A 1 15.39 23.27 -0.65
C ARG A 1 14.33 22.18 -0.63
N SER A 2 13.34 22.20 -1.53
CA SER A 2 12.39 21.08 -1.66
C SER A 2 13.05 20.05 -2.59
N LEU A 3 13.47 18.92 -2.04
CA LEU A 3 13.96 17.80 -2.84
C LEU A 3 12.72 17.01 -3.26
N TRP A 4 12.40 16.99 -4.56
CA TRP A 4 11.44 16.04 -5.09
C TRP A 4 12.06 14.64 -4.96
N GLY A 5 11.75 13.93 -3.87
CA GLY A 5 12.17 12.56 -3.65
C GLY A 5 11.45 11.60 -4.62
N ASN A 6 11.93 10.36 -4.70
CA ASN A 6 11.26 9.32 -5.50
C ASN A 6 9.85 9.03 -4.97
N GLU A 7 8.85 9.03 -5.85
CA GLU A 7 7.50 8.58 -5.52
C GLU A 7 7.49 7.06 -5.39
N ARG A 8 7.24 6.55 -4.18
CA ARG A 8 7.05 5.12 -3.90
C ARG A 8 5.58 4.78 -3.86
N THR A 9 5.19 3.78 -4.64
CA THR A 9 3.81 3.27 -4.72
C THR A 9 3.78 1.77 -4.45
N THR A 10 2.77 1.31 -3.73
CA THR A 10 2.55 -0.10 -3.39
C THR A 10 1.15 -0.54 -3.80
N PHE A 11 1.04 -1.69 -4.42
CA PHE A 11 -0.22 -2.28 -4.85
C PHE A 11 -0.53 -3.51 -4.00
N VAL A 12 -1.75 -3.58 -3.46
CA VAL A 12 -2.26 -4.77 -2.79
C VAL A 12 -3.13 -5.53 -3.77
N ILE A 13 -2.74 -6.75 -4.08
CA ILE A 13 -3.40 -7.63 -5.04
C ILE A 13 -4.12 -8.74 -4.26
N GLY A 14 -5.41 -8.93 -4.56
CA GLY A 14 -6.24 -9.96 -3.96
C GLY A 14 -5.94 -11.36 -4.51
N PRO A 15 -6.53 -12.41 -3.90
CA PRO A 15 -6.36 -13.79 -4.36
C PRO A 15 -6.93 -14.04 -5.76
N ASP A 16 -7.82 -13.16 -6.23
CA ASP A 16 -8.38 -13.13 -7.58
C ASP A 16 -7.45 -12.47 -8.62
N GLY A 17 -6.24 -12.05 -8.20
CA GLY A 17 -5.28 -11.36 -9.06
C GLY A 17 -5.65 -9.90 -9.36
N ARG A 18 -6.66 -9.33 -8.67
CA ARG A 18 -7.11 -7.94 -8.89
C ARG A 18 -6.51 -6.99 -7.86
N VAL A 19 -6.21 -5.76 -8.29
CA VAL A 19 -5.78 -4.69 -7.39
C VAL A 19 -6.94 -4.30 -6.48
N ARG A 20 -6.78 -4.51 -5.17
CA ARG A 20 -7.75 -4.12 -4.14
C ARG A 20 -7.43 -2.75 -3.54
N ARG A 21 -6.15 -2.36 -3.50
CA ARG A 21 -5.72 -1.06 -2.97
C ARG A 21 -4.42 -0.59 -3.60
N VAL A 22 -4.27 0.73 -3.72
CA VAL A 22 -3.05 1.42 -4.15
C VAL A 22 -2.64 2.40 -3.06
N LEU A 23 -1.42 2.27 -2.57
CA LEU A 23 -0.81 3.15 -1.57
C LEU A 23 0.22 4.03 -2.29
N ARG A 24 -0.06 5.33 -2.45
CA ARG A 24 0.81 6.28 -3.17
C ARG A 24 1.63 7.13 -2.20
N ALA A 25 2.74 7.69 -2.70
CA ALA A 25 3.62 8.59 -1.94
C ALA A 25 4.03 8.03 -0.57
N VAL A 26 4.32 6.72 -0.51
CA VAL A 26 4.55 6.01 0.75
C VAL A 26 5.94 6.32 1.29
N LYS A 27 5.99 6.84 2.51
CA LYS A 27 7.24 6.93 3.28
C LYS A 27 7.67 5.55 3.75
N ALA A 28 8.99 5.33 3.82
CA ALA A 28 9.54 4.02 4.17
C ALA A 28 9.17 3.58 5.59
N ASP A 29 9.16 4.52 6.53
CA ASP A 29 8.92 4.33 7.96
C ASP A 29 7.47 3.98 8.31
N ALA A 30 6.51 4.36 7.45
CA ALA A 30 5.09 4.05 7.62
C ALA A 30 4.61 2.87 6.75
N HIS A 31 5.51 2.26 5.96
CA HIS A 31 5.11 1.33 4.91
C HIS A 31 4.47 0.05 5.43
N ASP A 32 5.08 -0.54 6.46
CA ASP A 32 4.63 -1.78 7.09
C ASP A 32 3.24 -1.65 7.71
N GLU A 33 3.00 -0.58 8.47
CA GLU A 33 1.68 -0.30 9.06
C GLU A 33 0.60 -0.15 7.98
N LEU A 34 0.89 0.59 6.91
CA LEU A 34 -0.04 0.81 5.80
C LEU A 34 -0.37 -0.48 5.05
N VAL A 35 0.63 -1.33 4.80
CA VAL A 35 0.44 -2.63 4.13
C VAL A 35 -0.33 -3.59 5.02
N LEU A 36 0.05 -3.75 6.29
CA LEU A 36 -0.64 -4.64 7.22
C LEU A 36 -2.09 -4.20 7.46
N GLY A 37 -2.33 -2.89 7.55
CA GLY A 37 -3.68 -2.33 7.63
C GLY A 37 -4.51 -2.66 6.38
N ALA A 38 -3.92 -2.52 5.18
CA ALA A 38 -4.58 -2.86 3.92
C ALA A 38 -4.92 -4.36 3.81
N LEU A 39 -4.01 -5.23 4.25
CA LEU A 39 -4.24 -6.68 4.27
C LEU A 39 -5.34 -7.08 5.27
N ARG A 40 -5.37 -6.48 6.47
CA ARG A 40 -6.44 -6.71 7.46
C ARG A 40 -7.80 -6.23 6.98
N ALA A 41 -7.85 -5.12 6.25
CA ALA A 41 -9.09 -4.62 5.66
C ALA A 41 -9.59 -5.56 4.54
N GLY A 42 -8.70 -6.05 3.68
CA GLY A 42 -9.05 -6.96 2.58
C GLY A 42 -9.34 -8.41 3.01
N GLY A 43 -8.76 -8.87 4.13
CA GLY A 43 -8.97 -10.21 4.67
C GLY A 43 -10.34 -10.46 5.32
N ARG A 44 -11.21 -9.44 5.39
CA ARG A 44 -12.59 -9.55 5.91
C ARG A 44 -13.63 -9.75 4.79
N GLU A 45 -13.17 -9.79 3.54
CA GLU A 45 -14.01 -10.00 2.34
C GLU A 45 -13.98 -11.46 1.84
N GLY A 46 -13.50 -12.39 2.67
CA GLY A 46 -13.44 -13.84 2.39
C GLY A 46 -14.33 -14.65 3.30
#